data_AF-A0A6L9J2S9-F1
#
_entry.id   AF-A0A6L9J2S9-F1
#
_cell.length_a   1.000
_cell.length_b   1.000
_cell.length_c   1.000
_cell.angle_alpha   90.00
_cell.angle_beta   90.00
_cell.angle_gamma   90.00
#
_symmetry.space_group_name_H-M   'P 1'
#
loop_
_entity.id
_entity.type
_entity.pdbx_description
1 polymer ?
#
loop_
_entity_poly.entity_id
_entity_poly.type
_entity_poly.pdbx_seq_one_letter_code
_entity_poly.pdbx_strand_id
1 'polypeptide(L)'
;MRRSITLLMLGGLLVGVLLPGLATAQDETNAWTLYDLNMRAGPGLDYGVVAVLAPNTGLVIAAHDGALEWLLAHTTDGTQRGWVHSLYLRYQDGFSAARLPASSEVLQTAPETAPAASGPGPEEQSGSGELSGSSAEMAAFLESVPVIPAISDHARAVYQSGNHRHRFSKVGDCNTYEWSFLSPFDTGQYDLGDYGDLQPTISYYAGSFGRNSLAAHVGFNALTVIDAAWANPATCQPGEAPVWCEYRTWQPAAAIIMFGANDVYLLSPDQYEASLRQTITWTLQHG
;
A
#
# COMPACT_ATOMS: atom_id res chain seq x y z
N MET A 1 -14.83 -64.65 51.53
CA MET A 1 -14.77 -63.71 50.38
C MET A 1 -16.16 -63.09 50.20
N ARG A 2 -16.19 -61.78 49.89
CA ARG A 2 -17.34 -60.87 49.72
C ARG A 2 -18.05 -60.37 51.01
N ARG A 3 -17.64 -59.16 51.40
CA ARG A 3 -18.36 -58.22 52.28
C ARG A 3 -19.32 -57.40 51.41
N SER A 4 -20.55 -57.19 51.87
CA SER A 4 -21.47 -56.19 51.31
C SER A 4 -22.01 -55.34 52.47
N ILE A 5 -21.56 -54.09 52.55
CA ILE A 5 -22.12 -53.04 53.41
C ILE A 5 -22.78 -52.05 52.44
N THR A 6 -24.09 -51.96 52.46
CA THR A 6 -24.86 -51.00 51.66
C THR A 6 -25.14 -49.78 52.54
N LEU A 7 -24.45 -48.67 52.27
CA LEU A 7 -24.74 -47.33 52.78
C LEU A 7 -25.46 -46.58 51.64
N LEU A 8 -26.68 -46.09 51.86
CA LEU A 8 -27.35 -45.18 50.92
C LEU A 8 -27.59 -43.84 51.62
N MET A 9 -26.78 -42.88 51.18
CA MET A 9 -26.72 -41.48 51.60
C MET A 9 -27.92 -40.67 51.09
N LEU A 10 -28.45 -39.82 51.98
CA LEU A 10 -29.16 -38.59 51.65
C LEU A 10 -28.19 -37.58 51.02
N GLY A 11 -28.63 -36.80 50.03
CA GLY A 11 -27.91 -35.57 49.66
C GLY A 11 -28.39 -34.84 48.42
N GLY A 12 -29.03 -33.68 48.62
CA GLY A 12 -28.68 -32.45 47.90
C GLY A 12 -29.46 -32.10 46.64
N LEU A 13 -30.48 -31.25 46.83
CA LEU A 13 -31.15 -30.44 45.80
C LEU A 13 -30.16 -29.44 45.15
N LEU A 14 -30.08 -29.38 43.82
CA LEU A 14 -29.40 -28.31 43.08
C LEU A 14 -30.40 -27.67 42.11
N VAL A 15 -30.94 -26.52 42.50
CA VAL A 15 -31.73 -25.64 41.62
C VAL A 15 -30.74 -24.74 40.88
N GLY A 16 -30.47 -25.05 39.63
CA GLY A 16 -29.67 -24.20 38.74
C GLY A 16 -30.48 -22.98 38.30
N VAL A 17 -30.14 -21.81 38.82
CA VAL A 17 -30.63 -20.52 38.34
C VAL A 17 -29.91 -20.20 37.02
N LEU A 18 -30.59 -20.41 35.90
CA LEU A 18 -30.16 -19.90 34.59
C LEU A 18 -30.44 -18.39 34.54
N LEU A 19 -29.41 -17.59 34.83
CA LEU A 19 -29.36 -16.21 34.39
C LEU A 19 -29.05 -16.21 32.88
N PRO A 20 -29.86 -15.59 32.03
CA PRO A 20 -29.47 -15.37 30.64
C PRO A 20 -28.26 -14.43 30.67
N GLY A 21 -27.10 -14.95 30.27
CA GLY A 21 -25.92 -14.11 30.05
C GLY A 21 -26.29 -13.04 29.04
N LEU A 22 -26.17 -11.77 29.43
CA LEU A 22 -26.08 -10.67 28.49
C LEU A 22 -24.82 -10.93 27.67
N ALA A 23 -24.99 -11.49 26.48
CA ALA A 23 -23.95 -11.51 25.48
C ALA A 23 -23.68 -10.06 25.09
N THR A 24 -22.69 -9.44 25.72
CA THR A 24 -22.04 -8.28 25.13
C THR A 24 -21.46 -8.77 23.82
N ALA A 25 -21.93 -8.24 22.68
CA ALA A 25 -21.21 -8.40 21.43
C ALA A 25 -19.80 -7.87 21.70
N GLN A 26 -18.83 -8.77 21.84
CA GLN A 26 -17.46 -8.37 22.04
C GLN A 26 -17.02 -7.84 20.67
N ASP A 27 -16.95 -6.52 20.55
CA ASP A 27 -16.18 -5.86 19.49
C ASP A 27 -14.71 -6.21 19.75
N GLU A 28 -14.34 -7.43 19.37
CA GLU A 28 -12.99 -7.94 19.53
C GLU A 28 -12.08 -7.21 18.55
N THR A 29 -10.94 -6.77 19.08
CA THR A 29 -9.89 -6.13 18.29
C THR A 29 -9.52 -7.05 17.13
N ASN A 30 -9.73 -6.59 15.90
CA ASN A 30 -9.49 -7.40 14.70
C ASN A 30 -8.44 -6.77 13.76
N ALA A 31 -7.93 -5.58 14.12
CA ALA A 31 -6.83 -4.94 13.44
C ALA A 31 -5.96 -4.10 14.41
N TRP A 32 -4.71 -3.86 14.04
CA TRP A 32 -3.79 -2.96 14.72
C TRP A 32 -3.10 -2.04 13.73
N THR A 33 -2.92 -0.77 14.10
CA THR A 33 -2.14 0.16 13.28
C THR A 33 -0.67 -0.27 13.23
N LEU A 34 -0.05 -0.19 12.05
CA LEU A 34 1.38 -0.49 11.84
C LEU A 34 2.26 0.73 12.14
N TYR A 35 1.75 1.94 11.86
CA TYR A 35 2.41 3.24 12.01
C TYR A 35 1.44 4.27 12.57
N ASP A 36 1.88 5.53 12.72
CA ASP A 36 0.98 6.66 12.94
C ASP A 36 -0.01 6.74 11.77
N LEU A 37 -1.32 6.73 12.08
CA LEU A 37 -2.36 6.61 11.07
C LEU A 37 -3.42 7.69 11.24
N ASN A 38 -3.61 8.49 10.18
CA ASN A 38 -4.72 9.43 10.09
C ASN A 38 -6.04 8.67 9.89
N MET A 39 -6.92 8.75 10.88
CA MET A 39 -8.32 8.34 10.79
C MET A 39 -9.12 9.53 10.24
N ARG A 40 -9.94 9.30 9.22
CA ARG A 40 -10.62 10.35 8.43
C ARG A 40 -12.14 10.24 8.49
N ALA A 41 -12.79 11.34 8.15
CA ALA A 41 -14.25 11.45 8.13
C ALA A 41 -14.92 10.60 7.03
N GLY A 42 -14.22 10.31 5.95
CA GLY A 42 -14.71 9.53 4.81
C GLY A 42 -13.60 8.70 4.15
N PRO A 43 -13.96 7.80 3.22
CA PRO A 43 -13.02 6.92 2.54
C PRO A 43 -12.27 7.69 1.43
N GLY A 44 -11.20 8.40 1.81
CA GLY A 44 -10.39 9.17 0.87
C GLY A 44 -9.48 10.21 1.54
N LEU A 45 -8.47 10.67 0.81
CA LEU A 45 -7.55 11.70 1.30
C LEU A 45 -8.16 13.10 1.36
N ASP A 46 -9.24 13.33 0.61
CA ASP A 46 -9.97 14.61 0.58
C ASP A 46 -10.86 14.86 1.81
N TYR A 47 -11.06 13.83 2.64
CA TYR A 47 -11.84 13.94 3.87
C TYR A 47 -10.98 14.40 5.06
N GLY A 48 -11.54 15.26 5.91
CA GLY A 48 -10.86 15.76 7.10
C GLY A 48 -10.39 14.66 8.05
N VAL A 49 -9.25 14.88 8.71
CA VAL A 49 -8.70 13.98 9.74
C VAL A 49 -9.49 14.17 11.02
N VAL A 50 -10.07 13.08 11.54
CA VAL A 50 -10.80 13.06 12.82
C VAL A 50 -9.88 12.72 13.99
N ALA A 51 -8.84 11.91 13.74
CA ALA A 51 -7.84 11.55 14.74
C ALA A 51 -6.53 11.10 14.08
N VAL A 52 -5.44 11.20 14.83
CA VAL A 52 -4.17 10.54 14.51
C VAL A 52 -3.96 9.42 15.52
N LEU A 53 -3.87 8.19 15.04
CA LEU A 53 -3.72 6.99 15.86
C LEU A 53 -2.25 6.61 15.94
N ALA A 54 -1.75 6.35 17.16
CA ALA A 54 -0.37 5.89 17.36
C ALA A 54 -0.16 4.47 16.78
N PRO A 55 1.07 4.00 16.58
CA PRO A 55 1.34 2.62 16.16
C PRO A 55 0.85 1.61 17.19
N ASN A 56 0.47 0.42 16.72
CA ASN A 56 -0.06 -0.69 17.52
C ASN A 56 -1.34 -0.35 18.29
N THR A 57 -2.10 0.66 17.83
CA THR A 57 -3.44 0.98 18.33
C THR A 57 -4.42 -0.10 17.89
N GLY A 58 -5.13 -0.70 18.84
CA GLY A 58 -6.15 -1.71 18.57
C GLY A 58 -7.41 -1.09 17.95
N LEU A 59 -7.87 -1.68 16.85
CA LEU A 59 -9.03 -1.26 16.10
C LEU A 59 -10.02 -2.42 15.90
N VAL A 60 -11.27 -2.03 15.73
CA VAL A 60 -12.35 -2.90 15.30
C VAL A 60 -12.87 -2.39 13.96
N ILE A 61 -12.61 -3.16 12.90
CA ILE A 61 -13.07 -2.88 11.55
C ILE A 61 -14.53 -3.31 11.42
N ALA A 62 -15.37 -2.41 10.92
CA ALA A 62 -16.82 -2.57 10.85
C ALA A 62 -17.37 -2.59 9.40
N ALA A 63 -16.69 -1.92 8.46
CA ALA A 63 -17.10 -1.87 7.05
C ALA A 63 -15.91 -1.52 6.14
N HIS A 64 -16.11 -1.60 4.83
CA HIS A 64 -15.15 -1.15 3.81
C HIS A 64 -15.81 -0.25 2.76
N ASP A 65 -15.04 0.41 1.91
CA ASP A 65 -15.52 1.34 0.87
C ASP A 65 -15.98 0.67 -0.46
N GLY A 66 -16.02 -0.67 -0.49
CA GLY A 66 -16.24 -1.45 -1.71
C GLY A 66 -14.96 -1.84 -2.47
N ALA A 67 -13.93 -0.99 -2.46
CA ALA A 67 -12.63 -1.26 -3.07
C ALA A 67 -11.61 -1.89 -2.11
N LEU A 68 -11.92 -1.92 -0.80
CA LEU A 68 -11.04 -2.36 0.29
C LEU A 68 -9.80 -1.47 0.51
N GLU A 69 -9.79 -0.27 -0.07
CA GLU A 69 -8.73 0.72 0.17
C GLU A 69 -8.94 1.39 1.52
N TRP A 70 -10.19 1.77 1.82
CA TRP A 70 -10.58 2.38 3.08
C TRP A 70 -11.46 1.47 3.90
N LEU A 71 -11.18 1.42 5.19
CA LEU A 71 -11.90 0.63 6.18
C LEU A 71 -12.49 1.53 7.24
N LEU A 72 -13.78 1.36 7.50
CA LEU A 72 -14.45 2.05 8.60
C LEU A 72 -14.13 1.30 9.89
N ALA A 73 -13.45 1.98 10.80
CA ALA A 73 -12.98 1.41 12.05
C ALA A 73 -13.36 2.29 13.24
N HIS A 74 -13.28 1.70 14.42
CA HIS A 74 -13.25 2.46 15.67
C HIS A 74 -12.16 1.92 16.60
N THR A 75 -11.66 2.76 17.50
CA THR A 75 -10.75 2.33 18.57
C THR A 75 -11.47 1.41 19.54
N THR A 76 -10.75 0.48 20.14
CA THR A 76 -11.33 -0.51 21.07
C THR A 76 -11.95 0.10 22.32
N ASP A 77 -11.53 1.31 22.69
CA ASP A 77 -12.14 2.11 23.76
C ASP A 77 -13.39 2.90 23.29
N GLY A 78 -13.75 2.81 22.00
CA GLY A 78 -14.88 3.48 21.38
C GLY A 78 -14.74 5.00 21.25
N THR A 79 -13.58 5.58 21.57
CA THR A 79 -13.40 7.04 21.61
C THR A 79 -13.27 7.67 20.24
N GLN A 80 -12.72 6.94 19.25
CA GLN A 80 -12.53 7.40 17.89
C GLN A 80 -13.22 6.45 16.92
N ARG A 81 -13.86 7.01 15.90
CA ARG A 81 -14.45 6.28 14.78
C ARG A 81 -14.11 7.03 13.50
N GLY A 82 -13.81 6.29 12.44
CA GLY A 82 -13.55 6.87 11.13
C GLY A 82 -12.90 5.90 10.17
N TRP A 83 -12.59 6.43 9.00
CA TRP A 83 -12.01 5.70 7.90
C TRP A 83 -10.49 5.68 8.04
N VAL A 84 -9.94 4.48 8.03
CA VAL A 84 -8.50 4.22 8.06
C VAL A 84 -8.14 3.48 6.79
N HIS A 85 -7.01 3.83 6.20
CA HIS A 85 -6.56 3.18 4.98
C HIS A 85 -6.05 1.76 5.32
N SER A 86 -6.58 0.75 4.62
CA SER A 86 -6.45 -0.69 4.92
C SER A 86 -5.00 -1.17 4.99
N LEU A 87 -4.15 -0.45 4.29
CA LEU A 87 -2.72 -0.64 4.16
C LEU A 87 -1.92 -0.48 5.47
N TYR A 88 -2.40 0.38 6.36
CA TYR A 88 -1.70 0.68 7.60
C TYR A 88 -2.13 -0.23 8.75
N LEU A 89 -2.82 -1.33 8.43
CA LEU A 89 -3.41 -2.23 9.39
C LEU A 89 -2.79 -3.61 9.27
N ARG A 90 -2.42 -4.17 10.42
CA ARG A 90 -2.22 -5.61 10.60
C ARG A 90 -3.53 -6.21 11.09
N TYR A 91 -4.03 -7.24 10.42
CA TYR A 91 -5.24 -7.94 10.83
C TYR A 91 -4.96 -9.06 11.83
N GLN A 92 -5.99 -9.43 12.58
CA GLN A 92 -6.00 -10.67 13.35
C GLN A 92 -5.97 -11.87 12.40
N ASP A 93 -5.29 -12.95 12.81
CA ASP A 93 -5.24 -14.18 12.02
C ASP A 93 -6.66 -14.70 11.70
N GLY A 94 -6.92 -14.97 10.42
CA GLY A 94 -8.21 -15.47 9.95
C GLY A 94 -9.30 -14.40 9.78
N PHE A 95 -9.03 -13.14 10.15
CA PHE A 95 -9.91 -12.02 9.84
C PHE A 95 -9.80 -11.60 8.37
N SER A 96 -10.93 -11.20 7.77
CA SER A 96 -10.98 -10.71 6.40
C SER A 96 -11.96 -9.54 6.30
N ALA A 97 -11.43 -8.35 6.01
CA ALA A 97 -12.23 -7.14 5.84
C ALA A 97 -13.19 -7.24 4.64
N ALA A 98 -12.88 -8.06 3.63
CA ALA A 98 -13.72 -8.31 2.47
C ALA A 98 -15.07 -8.98 2.78
N ARG A 99 -15.22 -9.56 3.99
CA ARG A 99 -16.48 -10.16 4.45
C ARG A 99 -17.39 -9.18 5.16
N LEU A 100 -16.89 -7.97 5.45
CA LEU A 100 -17.68 -6.91 6.05
C LEU A 100 -18.55 -6.22 5.00
N PRO A 101 -19.62 -5.52 5.40
CA PRO A 101 -20.43 -4.78 4.46
C PRO A 101 -19.65 -3.59 3.86
N ALA A 102 -19.96 -3.26 2.61
CA ALA A 102 -19.57 -1.99 2.03
C ALA A 102 -20.37 -0.84 2.67
N SER A 103 -19.73 0.30 2.89
CA SER A 103 -20.30 1.51 3.47
C SER A 103 -19.81 2.74 2.71
N SER A 104 -20.65 3.77 2.64
CA SER A 104 -20.29 5.10 2.14
C SER A 104 -20.53 6.17 3.22
N GLU A 105 -20.47 5.77 4.49
CA GLU A 105 -20.66 6.66 5.65
C GLU A 105 -19.65 7.81 5.62
N VAL A 106 -20.12 9.05 5.75
CA VAL A 106 -19.26 10.21 5.98
C VAL A 106 -19.58 10.74 7.37
N LEU A 107 -18.59 10.73 8.25
CA LEU A 107 -18.70 11.27 9.59
C LEU A 107 -18.74 12.79 9.52
N GLN A 108 -19.63 13.41 10.31
CA GLN A 108 -19.69 14.86 10.39
C GLN A 108 -18.47 15.37 11.17
N THR A 109 -17.47 15.86 10.46
CA THR A 109 -16.49 16.80 11.03
C THR A 109 -17.11 18.20 11.09
N ALA A 110 -16.75 18.96 12.11
CA ALA A 110 -17.03 20.40 12.14
C ALA A 110 -16.57 21.06 10.81
N PRO A 111 -17.28 22.09 10.31
CA PRO A 111 -17.18 22.46 8.91
C PRO A 111 -15.86 23.15 8.61
N GLU A 112 -15.09 22.58 7.69
CA GLU A 112 -14.17 23.35 6.86
C GLU A 112 -14.61 23.22 5.38
N THR A 113 -14.76 24.38 4.78
CA THR A 113 -15.43 24.73 3.51
C THR A 113 -15.07 23.86 2.31
N ALA A 114 -16.09 23.39 1.58
CA ALA A 114 -16.01 22.81 0.23
C ALA A 114 -16.51 23.83 -0.83
N PRO A 115 -16.33 23.60 -2.15
CA PRO A 115 -15.19 23.01 -2.87
C PRO A 115 -14.75 23.85 -4.11
N ALA A 116 -13.56 23.58 -4.64
CA ALA A 116 -13.20 23.92 -6.02
C ALA A 116 -13.62 22.77 -6.97
N ALA A 117 -14.17 23.15 -8.12
CA ALA A 117 -14.97 22.30 -9.00
C ALA A 117 -14.20 21.17 -9.71
N SER A 118 -14.82 20.00 -9.74
CA SER A 118 -14.49 18.86 -10.61
C SER A 118 -14.95 19.15 -12.04
N GLY A 119 -14.03 19.15 -13.01
CA GLY A 119 -14.37 18.96 -14.41
C GLY A 119 -14.64 17.46 -14.70
N PRO A 120 -15.38 17.13 -15.77
CA PRO A 120 -15.68 15.74 -16.09
C PRO A 120 -14.39 15.03 -16.52
N GLY A 121 -13.96 14.04 -15.75
CA GLY A 121 -12.92 13.09 -16.14
C GLY A 121 -13.42 12.17 -17.25
N PRO A 122 -12.55 11.72 -18.18
CA PRO A 122 -12.94 10.74 -19.19
C PRO A 122 -13.29 9.42 -18.50
N GLU A 123 -14.34 8.76 -18.96
CA GLU A 123 -14.62 7.35 -18.66
C GLU A 123 -13.41 6.51 -19.11
N GLU A 124 -12.52 6.16 -18.17
CA GLU A 124 -11.60 5.05 -18.37
C GLU A 124 -12.38 3.76 -18.17
N GLN A 125 -12.48 2.99 -19.25
CA GLN A 125 -12.95 1.62 -19.20
C GLN A 125 -12.05 0.83 -18.24
N SER A 126 -12.59 0.56 -17.05
CA SER A 126 -12.03 -0.42 -16.13
C SER A 126 -12.06 -1.79 -16.80
N GLY A 127 -10.94 -2.13 -17.43
CA GLY A 127 -10.59 -3.50 -17.76
C GLY A 127 -9.98 -4.17 -16.53
N SER A 128 -10.73 -4.28 -15.43
CA SER A 128 -10.40 -5.22 -14.37
C SER A 128 -10.72 -6.63 -14.88
N GLY A 129 -9.84 -7.14 -15.74
CA GLY A 129 -9.77 -8.56 -16.01
C GLY A 129 -9.38 -9.25 -14.71
N GLU A 130 -10.39 -9.73 -14.00
CA GLU A 130 -10.26 -10.60 -12.84
C GLU A 130 -9.41 -11.81 -13.28
N LEU A 131 -8.12 -11.81 -12.95
CA LEU A 131 -7.21 -12.91 -13.27
C LEU A 131 -7.49 -14.06 -12.29
N SER A 132 -8.65 -14.71 -12.45
CA SER A 132 -9.06 -15.90 -11.71
C SER A 132 -8.42 -17.19 -12.28
N GLY A 133 -7.24 -17.09 -12.89
CA GLY A 133 -6.56 -18.20 -13.54
C GLY A 133 -5.78 -19.06 -12.56
N SER A 134 -5.71 -20.36 -12.84
CA SER A 134 -4.72 -21.26 -12.22
C SER A 134 -3.30 -20.72 -12.39
N SER A 135 -2.37 -21.14 -11.52
CA SER A 135 -0.95 -20.73 -11.61
C SER A 135 -0.32 -20.97 -12.99
N ALA A 136 -0.78 -21.99 -13.71
CA ALA A 136 -0.34 -22.29 -15.08
C ALA A 136 -0.87 -21.27 -16.11
N GLU A 137 -2.10 -20.79 -15.97
CA GLU A 137 -2.67 -19.76 -16.83
C GLU A 137 -2.02 -18.40 -16.58
N MET A 138 -1.72 -18.08 -15.31
CA MET A 138 -0.96 -16.89 -14.95
C MET A 138 0.47 -16.92 -15.53
N ALA A 139 1.16 -18.07 -15.44
CA ALA A 139 2.49 -18.22 -16.01
C ALA A 139 2.47 -18.06 -17.54
N ALA A 140 1.52 -18.72 -18.22
CA ALA A 140 1.36 -18.58 -19.67
C ALA A 140 1.02 -17.14 -20.08
N PHE A 141 0.21 -16.43 -19.28
CA PHE A 141 -0.06 -15.02 -19.51
C PHE A 141 1.21 -14.17 -19.36
N LEU A 142 1.98 -14.32 -18.27
CA LEU A 142 3.22 -13.57 -18.04
C LEU A 142 4.25 -13.82 -19.16
N GLU A 143 4.36 -15.05 -19.65
CA GLU A 143 5.22 -15.39 -20.82
C GLU A 143 4.75 -14.74 -22.12
N SER A 144 3.46 -14.43 -22.24
CA SER A 144 2.88 -13.76 -23.42
C SER A 144 3.06 -12.24 -23.40
N VAL A 145 3.32 -11.66 -22.22
CA VAL A 145 3.54 -10.21 -22.09
C VAL A 145 4.93 -9.86 -22.62
N PRO A 146 5.05 -8.93 -23.58
CA PRO A 146 6.35 -8.55 -24.12
C PRO A 146 7.20 -7.86 -23.05
N VAL A 147 8.47 -8.27 -22.93
CA VAL A 147 9.46 -7.66 -22.02
C VAL A 147 9.61 -6.15 -22.32
N ILE A 148 9.50 -5.77 -23.59
CA ILE A 148 9.45 -4.37 -24.02
C ILE A 148 8.07 -4.12 -24.64
N PRO A 149 7.16 -3.40 -23.96
CA PRO A 149 5.84 -3.10 -24.52
C PRO A 149 5.94 -2.12 -25.69
N ALA A 150 4.93 -2.13 -26.55
CA ALA A 150 4.78 -1.09 -27.55
C ALA A 150 4.60 0.28 -26.85
N ILE A 151 5.44 1.26 -27.20
CA ILE A 151 5.37 2.61 -26.62
C ILE A 151 4.09 3.29 -27.12
N SER A 152 3.16 3.53 -26.19
CA SER A 152 1.89 4.20 -26.44
C SER A 152 2.07 5.68 -26.78
N ASP A 153 1.08 6.28 -27.43
CA ASP A 153 1.08 7.73 -27.71
C ASP A 153 1.08 8.54 -26.41
N HIS A 154 0.42 8.05 -25.36
CA HIS A 154 0.46 8.66 -24.03
C HIS A 154 1.88 8.63 -23.45
N ALA A 155 2.57 7.49 -23.49
CA ALA A 155 3.95 7.40 -23.00
C ALA A 155 4.91 8.32 -23.79
N ARG A 156 4.68 8.49 -25.11
CA ARG A 156 5.43 9.47 -25.92
C ARG A 156 5.14 10.89 -25.49
N ALA A 157 3.88 11.22 -25.21
CA ALA A 157 3.49 12.57 -24.78
C ALA A 157 4.13 12.93 -23.42
N VAL A 158 4.06 12.01 -22.44
CA VAL A 158 4.72 12.15 -21.13
C VAL A 158 6.23 12.35 -21.30
N TYR A 159 6.89 11.53 -22.11
CA TYR A 159 8.32 11.68 -22.39
C TYR A 159 8.67 13.03 -23.06
N GLN A 160 7.77 13.56 -23.90
CA GLN A 160 7.97 14.84 -24.59
C GLN A 160 7.75 16.05 -23.67
N SER A 161 6.89 15.94 -22.64
CA SER A 161 6.70 16.99 -21.63
C SER A 161 7.80 17.06 -20.60
N GLY A 162 8.60 16.00 -20.43
CA GLY A 162 9.72 15.95 -19.49
C GLY A 162 10.80 17.01 -19.76
N ASN A 163 11.10 17.85 -18.77
CA ASN A 163 12.06 18.96 -18.88
C ASN A 163 13.53 18.51 -18.97
N HIS A 164 13.87 17.31 -18.49
CA HIS A 164 15.23 16.77 -18.54
C HIS A 164 15.28 15.36 -19.12
N ARG A 165 15.20 15.30 -20.45
CA ARG A 165 15.15 14.05 -21.23
C ARG A 165 16.34 13.09 -21.04
N HIS A 166 17.45 13.55 -20.48
CA HIS A 166 18.66 12.78 -20.19
C HIS A 166 18.72 12.24 -18.75
N ARG A 167 17.61 12.33 -18.00
CA ARG A 167 17.53 11.91 -16.61
C ARG A 167 16.53 10.79 -16.45
N PHE A 168 16.88 9.78 -15.67
CA PHE A 168 15.92 8.84 -15.09
C PHE A 168 16.02 8.82 -13.57
N SER A 169 14.95 8.39 -12.91
CA SER A 169 14.94 8.08 -11.48
C SER A 169 14.93 6.57 -11.25
N LYS A 170 15.62 6.14 -10.20
CA LYS A 170 15.49 4.79 -9.64
C LYS A 170 14.48 4.83 -8.50
N VAL A 171 13.50 3.94 -8.48
CA VAL A 171 12.46 3.86 -7.45
C VAL A 171 12.45 2.43 -6.92
N GLY A 172 12.66 2.24 -5.62
CA GLY A 172 12.78 0.88 -5.11
C GLY A 172 13.25 0.72 -3.67
N ASP A 173 13.58 -0.52 -3.32
CA ASP A 173 14.05 -0.92 -1.99
C ASP A 173 15.59 -0.91 -1.85
N CYS A 174 16.11 -1.64 -0.86
CA CYS A 174 17.54 -1.80 -0.64
C CYS A 174 18.30 -2.33 -1.87
N ASN A 175 17.69 -3.14 -2.74
CA ASN A 175 18.34 -3.63 -3.95
C ASN A 175 18.53 -2.51 -4.96
N THR A 176 17.59 -1.57 -5.02
CA THR A 176 17.66 -0.40 -5.91
C THR A 176 18.62 0.66 -5.36
N TYR A 177 18.69 0.78 -4.03
CA TYR A 177 19.61 1.67 -3.34
C TYR A 177 21.07 1.18 -3.37
N GLU A 178 21.28 -0.14 -3.39
CA GLU A 178 22.60 -0.76 -3.36
C GLU A 178 23.48 -0.27 -4.52
N TRP A 179 24.75 0.00 -4.23
CA TRP A 179 25.66 0.59 -5.21
C TRP A 179 25.80 -0.29 -6.46
N SER A 180 25.81 -1.62 -6.30
CA SER A 180 25.94 -2.55 -7.43
C SER A 180 24.78 -2.44 -8.43
N PHE A 181 23.63 -1.92 -8.03
CA PHE A 181 22.52 -1.67 -8.91
C PHE A 181 22.72 -0.37 -9.69
N LEU A 182 23.08 -0.53 -10.96
CA LEU A 182 23.26 0.52 -11.97
C LEU A 182 24.42 1.50 -11.75
N SER A 183 24.82 1.82 -10.51
CA SER A 183 25.90 2.79 -10.25
C SER A 183 27.24 2.56 -10.97
N PRO A 184 27.66 1.30 -11.26
CA PRO A 184 28.89 1.07 -12.01
C PRO A 184 28.93 1.75 -13.39
N PHE A 185 27.77 1.99 -14.01
CA PHE A 185 27.67 2.65 -15.32
C PHE A 185 28.16 4.11 -15.32
N ASP A 186 28.07 4.82 -14.19
CA ASP A 186 28.59 6.19 -14.06
C ASP A 186 30.08 6.23 -13.67
N THR A 187 30.63 5.12 -13.17
CA THR A 187 32.03 5.03 -12.73
C THR A 187 32.93 4.30 -13.72
N GLY A 188 32.36 3.76 -14.81
CA GLY A 188 33.08 2.96 -15.79
C GLY A 188 33.42 1.54 -15.31
N GLN A 189 32.80 1.07 -14.22
CA GLN A 189 33.08 -0.24 -13.62
C GLN A 189 32.17 -1.33 -14.21
N TYR A 190 32.13 -1.45 -15.54
CA TYR A 190 31.31 -2.43 -16.24
C TYR A 190 32.03 -3.00 -17.47
N ASP A 191 31.62 -4.19 -17.88
CA ASP A 191 31.95 -4.81 -19.16
C ASP A 191 30.63 -5.14 -19.86
N LEU A 192 30.41 -4.57 -21.05
CA LEU A 192 29.18 -4.79 -21.81
C LEU A 192 29.18 -6.12 -22.58
N GLY A 193 30.34 -6.76 -22.77
CA GLY A 193 30.46 -7.94 -23.63
C GLY A 193 29.81 -7.71 -25.00
N ASP A 194 28.91 -8.61 -25.38
CA ASP A 194 28.18 -8.53 -26.66
C ASP A 194 27.14 -7.39 -26.72
N TYR A 195 26.86 -6.70 -25.61
CA TYR A 195 25.87 -5.62 -25.51
C TYR A 195 26.49 -4.22 -25.72
N GLY A 196 27.56 -4.11 -26.50
CA GLY A 196 28.23 -2.84 -26.80
C GLY A 196 27.29 -1.77 -27.35
N ASP A 197 26.21 -2.17 -28.03
CA ASP A 197 25.17 -1.29 -28.55
C ASP A 197 24.38 -0.54 -27.45
N LEU A 198 24.53 -0.91 -26.17
CA LEU A 198 23.96 -0.17 -25.03
C LEU A 198 24.80 1.04 -24.61
N GLN A 199 26.03 1.18 -25.11
CA GLN A 199 26.92 2.29 -24.76
C GLN A 199 26.28 3.67 -24.99
N PRO A 200 25.58 3.93 -26.12
CA PRO A 200 24.88 5.20 -26.33
C PRO A 200 23.80 5.46 -25.28
N THR A 201 23.08 4.43 -24.82
CA THR A 201 22.07 4.57 -23.75
C THR A 201 22.71 4.93 -22.42
N ILE A 202 23.84 4.30 -22.09
CA ILE A 202 24.63 4.63 -20.88
C ILE A 202 25.11 6.08 -20.96
N SER A 203 25.66 6.50 -22.10
CA SER A 203 26.09 7.88 -22.30
C SER A 203 24.94 8.88 -22.24
N TYR A 204 23.76 8.50 -22.76
CA TYR A 204 22.58 9.36 -22.80
C TYR A 204 22.02 9.70 -21.41
N TYR A 205 22.14 8.77 -20.46
CA TYR A 205 21.65 8.92 -19.09
C TYR A 205 22.75 9.11 -18.04
N ALA A 206 23.96 9.44 -18.47
CA ALA A 206 25.11 9.63 -17.58
C ALA A 206 24.77 10.58 -16.40
N GLY A 207 25.14 10.16 -15.19
CA GLY A 207 24.82 10.81 -13.93
C GLY A 207 23.50 10.37 -13.27
N SER A 208 22.64 9.63 -13.98
CA SER A 208 21.41 9.06 -13.40
C SER A 208 21.64 7.72 -12.71
N PHE A 209 22.65 6.96 -13.15
CA PHE A 209 22.87 5.58 -12.72
C PHE A 209 23.41 5.49 -11.29
N GLY A 210 24.44 6.27 -10.97
CA GLY A 210 25.10 6.30 -9.67
C GLY A 210 24.51 7.30 -8.68
N ARG A 211 23.47 8.04 -9.08
CA ARG A 211 22.79 8.96 -8.16
C ARG A 211 21.98 8.18 -7.12
N ASN A 212 22.06 8.63 -5.88
CA ASN A 212 21.14 8.19 -4.82
C ASN A 212 19.79 8.88 -5.01
N SER A 213 18.76 8.10 -5.34
CA SER A 213 17.40 8.61 -5.48
C SER A 213 16.77 8.85 -4.11
N LEU A 214 15.93 9.88 -3.99
CA LEU A 214 15.09 10.06 -2.82
C LEU A 214 13.98 8.99 -2.74
N ALA A 215 13.71 8.31 -3.86
CA ALA A 215 12.70 7.27 -3.99
C ALA A 215 13.29 5.84 -3.91
N ALA A 216 14.55 5.69 -3.52
CA ALA A 216 15.18 4.40 -3.30
C ALA A 216 15.95 4.40 -1.99
N HIS A 217 15.61 3.50 -1.08
CA HIS A 217 16.27 3.43 0.23
C HIS A 217 16.19 2.05 0.85
N VAL A 218 17.12 1.74 1.76
CA VAL A 218 17.03 0.57 2.63
C VAL A 218 15.77 0.65 3.48
N GLY A 219 14.98 -0.43 3.49
CA GLY A 219 13.72 -0.52 4.22
C GLY A 219 12.51 0.00 3.45
N PHE A 220 12.69 0.52 2.23
CA PHE A 220 11.55 0.81 1.37
C PHE A 220 10.90 -0.48 0.86
N ASN A 221 9.60 -0.38 0.59
CA ASN A 221 8.80 -1.33 -0.16
C ASN A 221 7.85 -0.52 -1.07
N ALA A 222 6.99 -1.20 -1.84
CA ALA A 222 6.06 -0.55 -2.76
C ALA A 222 5.12 0.47 -2.07
N LEU A 223 4.98 0.40 -0.75
CA LEU A 223 4.17 1.32 0.03
C LEU A 223 4.89 2.49 0.63
N THR A 224 6.02 2.26 1.26
CA THR A 224 6.72 3.34 1.95
C THR A 224 7.15 4.42 0.96
N VAL A 225 7.39 4.06 -0.29
CA VAL A 225 7.84 5.00 -1.33
C VAL A 225 6.78 6.05 -1.70
N ILE A 226 5.50 5.74 -1.47
CA ILE A 226 4.35 6.63 -1.68
C ILE A 226 3.81 7.23 -0.36
N ASP A 227 4.47 6.94 0.77
CA ASP A 227 4.09 7.45 2.09
C ASP A 227 4.98 8.64 2.51
N ALA A 228 4.36 9.80 2.73
CA ALA A 228 5.03 11.02 3.17
C ALA A 228 5.76 10.87 4.52
N ALA A 229 5.34 9.92 5.38
CA ALA A 229 6.03 9.65 6.64
C ALA A 229 7.48 9.14 6.45
N TRP A 230 7.79 8.61 5.27
CA TRP A 230 9.11 8.08 4.92
C TRP A 230 9.97 9.06 4.11
N ALA A 231 9.44 10.25 3.82
CA ALA A 231 10.16 11.25 3.05
C ALA A 231 11.31 11.85 3.85
N ASN A 232 12.39 12.19 3.16
CA ASN A 232 13.52 12.89 3.78
C ASN A 232 13.11 14.33 4.13
N PRO A 233 12.95 14.70 5.41
CA PRO A 233 12.44 16.01 5.80
C PRO A 233 13.43 17.15 5.50
N ALA A 234 14.69 16.84 5.19
CA ALA A 234 15.69 17.84 4.80
C ALA A 234 15.55 18.28 3.32
N THR A 235 14.78 17.56 2.51
CA THR A 235 14.67 17.81 1.05
C THR A 235 13.22 17.82 0.55
N CYS A 236 12.37 17.00 1.16
CA CYS A 236 10.98 16.84 0.79
C CYS A 236 10.09 17.81 1.54
N GLN A 237 9.01 18.23 0.90
CA GLN A 237 8.01 19.10 1.51
C GLN A 237 7.18 18.33 2.55
N PRO A 238 6.62 19.01 3.57
CA PRO A 238 5.69 18.37 4.49
C PRO A 238 4.52 17.73 3.73
N GLY A 239 4.26 16.44 3.99
CA GLY A 239 3.20 15.68 3.31
C GLY A 239 3.56 15.17 1.90
N GLU A 240 4.79 15.39 1.43
CA GLU A 240 5.26 14.89 0.13
C GLU A 240 5.87 13.49 0.27
N ALA A 241 5.45 12.52 -0.54
CA ALA A 241 6.05 11.19 -0.55
C ALA A 241 7.47 11.18 -1.17
N PRO A 242 8.32 10.20 -0.81
CA PRO A 242 9.65 10.02 -1.39
C PRO A 242 9.69 10.07 -2.92
N VAL A 243 8.78 9.35 -3.59
CA VAL A 243 8.73 9.30 -5.07
C VAL A 243 8.34 10.64 -5.70
N TRP A 244 7.43 11.39 -5.07
CA TRP A 244 7.01 12.70 -5.57
C TRP A 244 8.10 13.75 -5.38
N CYS A 245 8.76 13.71 -4.22
CA CYS A 245 9.91 14.53 -3.90
C CYS A 245 11.06 14.31 -4.87
N GLU A 246 11.34 13.05 -5.22
CA GLU A 246 12.29 12.69 -6.26
C GLU A 246 11.92 13.31 -7.61
N TYR A 247 10.68 13.16 -8.07
CA TYR A 247 10.28 13.70 -9.38
C TYR A 247 10.29 15.21 -9.42
N ARG A 248 9.87 15.89 -8.35
CA ARG A 248 9.93 17.35 -8.24
C ARG A 248 11.37 17.86 -8.27
N THR A 249 12.29 17.22 -7.56
CA THR A 249 13.66 17.71 -7.40
C THR A 249 14.58 17.30 -8.54
N TRP A 250 14.36 16.11 -9.12
CA TRP A 250 15.20 15.55 -10.16
C TRP A 250 14.64 15.78 -11.58
N GLN A 251 13.32 15.86 -11.70
CA GLN A 251 12.57 16.03 -12.95
C GLN A 251 13.03 15.02 -14.04
N PRO A 252 12.93 13.71 -13.77
CA PRO A 252 13.34 12.68 -14.73
C PRO A 252 12.36 12.59 -15.90
N ALA A 253 12.82 12.11 -17.06
CA ALA A 253 11.95 11.76 -18.18
C ALA A 253 11.61 10.26 -18.24
N ALA A 254 12.18 9.46 -17.35
CA ALA A 254 11.91 8.03 -17.21
C ALA A 254 12.10 7.59 -15.75
N ALA A 255 11.42 6.52 -15.34
CA ALA A 255 11.62 5.90 -14.04
C ALA A 255 11.84 4.40 -14.18
N ILE A 256 12.80 3.87 -13.43
CA ILE A 256 13.02 2.43 -13.25
C ILE A 256 12.47 2.09 -11.88
N ILE A 257 11.35 1.35 -11.84
CA ILE A 257 10.65 0.98 -10.61
C ILE A 257 10.91 -0.51 -10.34
N MET A 258 11.52 -0.82 -9.20
CA MET A 258 11.86 -2.19 -8.80
C MET A 258 11.52 -2.44 -7.33
N PHE A 259 10.50 -3.27 -7.11
CA PHE A 259 10.06 -3.81 -5.83
C PHE A 259 9.75 -5.30 -5.97
N GLY A 260 9.57 -6.02 -4.86
CA GLY A 260 9.01 -7.37 -4.89
C GLY A 260 9.71 -8.37 -3.97
N ALA A 261 11.05 -8.37 -3.89
CA ALA A 261 11.77 -9.41 -3.16
C ALA A 261 11.47 -9.40 -1.65
N ASN A 262 11.39 -8.22 -1.05
CA ASN A 262 11.06 -8.06 0.37
C ASN A 262 9.55 -7.85 0.60
N ASP A 263 8.87 -7.26 -0.38
CA ASP A 263 7.45 -6.95 -0.33
C ASP A 263 6.58 -8.18 -0.08
N VAL A 264 6.91 -9.33 -0.70
CA VAL A 264 6.14 -10.58 -0.55
C VAL A 264 6.08 -11.11 0.89
N TYR A 265 6.98 -10.65 1.77
CA TYR A 265 6.99 -11.04 3.19
C TYR A 265 6.20 -10.07 4.08
N LEU A 266 5.98 -8.84 3.61
CA LEU A 266 5.43 -7.75 4.41
C LEU A 266 4.04 -7.33 3.94
N LEU A 267 3.73 -7.57 2.66
CA LEU A 267 2.50 -7.16 1.99
C LEU A 267 1.74 -8.39 1.52
N SER A 268 0.41 -8.32 1.59
CA SER A 268 -0.42 -9.23 0.81
C SER A 268 -0.23 -8.96 -0.70
N PRO A 269 -0.56 -9.94 -1.57
CA PRO A 269 -0.55 -9.71 -3.02
C PRO A 269 -1.38 -8.48 -3.44
N ASP A 270 -2.56 -8.30 -2.85
CA ASP A 270 -3.45 -7.17 -3.15
C ASP A 270 -2.83 -5.83 -2.69
N GLN A 271 -2.20 -5.81 -1.51
CA GLN A 271 -1.47 -4.64 -1.04
C GLN A 271 -0.35 -4.30 -2.02
N TYR A 272 0.50 -5.27 -2.36
CA TYR A 272 1.60 -5.05 -3.30
C TYR A 272 1.10 -4.53 -4.67
N GLU A 273 0.04 -5.13 -5.21
CA GLU A 273 -0.55 -4.74 -6.49
C GLU A 273 -1.09 -3.31 -6.47
N ALA A 274 -1.90 -2.95 -5.47
CA ALA A 274 -2.45 -1.61 -5.31
C ALA A 274 -1.34 -0.56 -5.16
N SER A 275 -0.33 -0.85 -4.33
CA SER A 275 0.82 0.02 -4.07
C SER A 275 1.63 0.32 -5.32
N LEU A 276 1.96 -0.75 -6.06
CA LEU A 276 2.78 -0.66 -7.25
C LEU A 276 2.00 0.04 -8.37
N ARG A 277 0.71 -0.28 -8.52
CA ARG A 277 -0.18 0.39 -9.46
C ARG A 277 -0.29 1.88 -9.16
N GLN A 278 -0.48 2.27 -7.90
CA GLN A 278 -0.54 3.67 -7.51
C GLN A 278 0.77 4.39 -7.84
N THR A 279 1.92 3.78 -7.53
CA THR A 279 3.23 4.33 -7.89
C THR A 279 3.32 4.57 -9.40
N ILE A 280 3.00 3.57 -10.23
CA ILE A 280 3.07 3.66 -11.70
C ILE A 280 2.11 4.72 -12.24
N THR A 281 0.83 4.71 -11.83
CA THR A 281 -0.17 5.66 -12.29
C THR A 281 0.25 7.09 -11.96
N TRP A 282 0.77 7.31 -10.75
CA TRP A 282 1.22 8.64 -10.35
C TRP A 282 2.45 9.10 -11.14
N THR A 283 3.42 8.20 -11.37
CA THR A 283 4.58 8.46 -12.25
C THR A 283 4.16 8.91 -13.64
N LEU A 284 3.12 8.29 -14.22
CA LEU A 284 2.64 8.65 -15.56
C LEU A 284 1.87 9.97 -15.59
N GLN A 285 1.19 10.33 -14.49
CA GLN A 285 0.41 11.56 -14.40
C GLN A 285 1.24 12.82 -14.09
N HIS A 286 2.39 12.65 -13.43
CA HIS A 286 3.18 13.76 -12.88
C HIS A 286 4.66 13.76 -13.30
N GLY A 287 5.05 12.82 -14.16
CA GLY A 287 6.37 12.74 -14.80
C GLY A 287 6.47 13.54 -16.09
#